data_AF-A0A4R5C4Q8-F1
#
_entry.id   AF-A0A4R5C4Q8-F1
#
_cell.length_a   1.000
_cell.length_b   1.000
_cell.length_c   1.000
_cell.angle_alpha   90.00
_cell.angle_beta   90.00
_cell.angle_gamma   90.00
#
_symmetry.space_group_name_H-M   'P 1'
#
loop_
_entity.id
_entity.type
_entity.pdbx_description
1 polymer ?
#
loop_
_entity_poly.entity_id
_entity_poly.type
_entity_poly.pdbx_seq_one_letter_code
_entity_poly.pdbx_strand_id
1 'polypeptide(L)'
;MVIKKTIQILLFCVVGAVFYYSWLPDPSLSSESYIPKWLLNWSNYYYNLRTAIPFVAFGFLLEEYSDFNTRNRSIKNTIIIYLRNLAISATIVCIAEGGQFLIKNRNPDLMDVFFGILGSIVGGLGYHLINVLIYFKKIRNAK
;
A
#
# COMPACT_ATOMS: atom_id res chain seq x y z
N MET A 1 -11.60 -17.65 8.77
CA MET A 1 -10.20 -18.13 8.58
C MET A 1 -9.74 -18.01 7.14
N VAL A 2 -10.55 -18.42 6.15
CA VAL A 2 -10.21 -18.33 4.71
C VAL A 2 -9.94 -16.89 4.24
N ILE A 3 -10.85 -15.96 4.50
CA ILE A 3 -10.70 -14.54 4.09
C ILE A 3 -9.42 -13.91 4.64
N LYS A 4 -9.11 -14.14 5.91
CA LYS A 4 -7.87 -13.66 6.54
C LYS A 4 -6.61 -14.20 5.86
N LYS A 5 -6.61 -15.49 5.49
CA LYS A 5 -5.51 -16.10 4.72
C LYS A 5 -5.41 -15.49 3.32
N THR A 6 -6.54 -15.22 2.66
CA THR A 6 -6.56 -14.55 1.35
C THR A 6 -5.96 -13.15 1.43
N ILE A 7 -6.35 -12.33 2.42
CA ILE A 7 -5.78 -10.99 2.63
C ILE A 7 -4.28 -11.07 2.92
N GLN A 8 -3.84 -12.05 3.72
CA GLN A 8 -2.42 -12.26 3.99
C GLN A 8 -1.62 -12.61 2.73
N ILE A 9 -2.18 -13.46 1.85
CA ILE A 9 -1.55 -13.78 0.55
C ILE A 9 -1.48 -12.52 -0.31
N LEU A 10 -2.56 -11.74 -0.38
CA LEU A 10 -2.58 -10.48 -1.13
C LEU A 10 -1.54 -9.49 -0.61
N LEU A 11 -1.41 -9.32 0.70
CA LEU A 11 -0.36 -8.49 1.32
C LEU A 11 1.03 -8.96 0.90
N PHE A 12 1.29 -10.27 0.94
CA PHE A 12 2.58 -10.82 0.52
C PHE A 12 2.84 -10.57 -0.97
N CYS A 13 1.83 -10.74 -1.84
CA CYS A 13 1.94 -10.43 -3.26
C CYS A 13 2.24 -8.95 -3.52
N VAL A 14 1.58 -8.04 -2.81
CA VAL A 14 1.80 -6.58 -2.95
C VAL A 14 3.21 -6.21 -2.51
N VAL A 15 3.69 -6.71 -1.37
CA VAL A 15 5.06 -6.47 -0.90
C VAL A 15 6.09 -7.06 -1.87
N GLY A 16 5.85 -8.28 -2.36
CA GLY A 16 6.70 -8.91 -3.37
C GLY A 16 6.77 -8.10 -4.66
N ALA A 17 5.63 -7.56 -5.12
CA ALA A 17 5.58 -6.67 -6.28
C ALA A 17 6.36 -5.37 -6.05
N VAL A 18 6.20 -4.73 -4.88
CA VAL A 18 6.96 -3.52 -4.52
C VAL A 18 8.45 -3.78 -4.61
N PHE A 19 8.97 -4.82 -3.95
CA PHE A 19 10.39 -5.14 -3.99
C PHE A 19 10.86 -5.52 -5.40
N TYR A 20 10.08 -6.31 -6.13
CA TYR A 20 10.42 -6.68 -7.51
C TYR A 20 10.61 -5.45 -8.39
N TYR A 21 9.62 -4.55 -8.45
CA TYR A 21 9.68 -3.37 -9.31
C TYR A 21 10.66 -2.30 -8.82
N SER A 22 10.80 -2.13 -7.50
CA SER A 22 11.79 -1.21 -6.92
C SER A 22 13.22 -1.64 -7.23
N TRP A 23 13.48 -2.95 -7.33
CA TRP A 23 14.82 -3.48 -7.55
C TRP A 23 15.14 -3.82 -9.02
N LEU A 24 14.27 -3.47 -9.97
CA LEU A 24 14.60 -3.58 -11.38
C LEU A 24 15.72 -2.59 -11.76
N PRO A 25 16.74 -3.01 -12.53
CA PRO A 25 17.80 -2.11 -12.97
C PRO A 25 17.29 -0.94 -13.82
N ASP A 26 16.38 -1.21 -14.75
CA ASP A 26 15.75 -0.19 -15.58
C ASP A 26 14.47 0.33 -14.90
N PRO A 27 14.44 1.61 -14.49
CA PRO A 27 13.26 2.19 -13.88
C PRO A 27 12.16 2.53 -14.87
N SER A 28 12.43 2.64 -16.17
CA SER A 28 11.41 3.05 -17.14
C SER A 28 10.34 1.99 -17.38
N LEU A 29 10.53 0.78 -16.80
CA LEU A 29 9.70 -0.41 -17.02
C LEU A 29 9.51 -0.72 -18.51
N SER A 30 10.38 -0.16 -19.37
CA SER A 30 10.26 -0.24 -20.83
C SER A 30 10.51 -1.65 -21.36
N SER A 31 11.24 -2.46 -20.59
CA SER A 31 11.44 -3.89 -20.80
C SER A 31 10.20 -4.74 -20.54
N GLU A 32 9.20 -4.22 -19.81
CA GLU A 32 8.05 -4.99 -19.34
C GLU A 32 6.88 -4.93 -20.33
N SER A 33 6.81 -5.89 -21.25
CA SER A 33 5.82 -5.93 -22.33
C SER A 33 4.37 -6.19 -21.90
N TYR A 34 4.15 -6.62 -20.65
CA TYR A 34 2.82 -6.94 -20.11
C TYR A 34 2.13 -5.73 -19.46
N ILE A 35 2.84 -4.61 -19.25
CA ILE A 35 2.25 -3.40 -18.66
C ILE A 35 1.53 -2.60 -19.75
N PRO A 36 0.25 -2.23 -19.56
CA PRO A 36 -0.46 -1.38 -20.51
C PRO A 36 0.29 -0.07 -20.77
N LYS A 37 0.40 0.33 -22.05
CA LYS A 37 1.15 1.53 -22.47
C LYS A 37 0.74 2.80 -21.71
N TRP A 38 -0.55 2.96 -21.40
CA TRP A 38 -1.04 4.12 -20.65
C TRP A 38 -0.45 4.18 -19.24
N LEU A 39 -0.33 3.04 -18.56
CA LEU A 39 0.18 2.95 -17.19
C LEU A 39 1.69 3.15 -17.17
N LEU A 40 2.39 2.58 -18.15
CA LEU A 40 3.83 2.75 -18.34
C LEU A 40 4.18 4.22 -18.60
N ASN A 41 3.46 4.88 -19.50
CA ASN A 41 3.65 6.31 -19.78
C ASN A 41 3.37 7.16 -18.55
N TRP A 42 2.30 6.86 -17.80
CA TRP A 42 1.97 7.56 -16.57
C TRP A 42 3.05 7.35 -15.50
N SER A 43 3.54 6.13 -15.29
CA SER A 43 4.57 5.83 -14.29
C SER A 43 5.91 6.47 -14.62
N ASN A 44 6.23 6.60 -15.91
CA ASN A 44 7.46 7.26 -16.36
C ASN A 44 7.37 8.79 -16.28
N TYR A 45 6.18 9.35 -16.51
CA TYR A 45 5.93 10.78 -16.34
C TYR A 45 5.90 11.18 -14.85
N TYR A 46 5.26 10.37 -14.01
CA TYR A 46 5.10 10.57 -12.57
C TYR A 46 5.99 9.63 -11.76
N TYR A 47 7.30 9.73 -11.97
CA TYR A 47 8.29 8.78 -11.46
C TYR A 47 8.18 8.50 -9.96
N ASN A 48 8.07 9.52 -9.12
CA ASN A 48 8.03 9.34 -7.66
C ASN A 48 6.64 8.92 -7.16
N LEU A 49 5.60 9.28 -7.92
CA LEU A 49 4.19 9.04 -7.57
C LEU A 49 3.77 7.60 -7.81
N ARG A 50 4.45 6.87 -8.70
CA ARG A 50 4.18 5.43 -8.93
C ARG A 50 4.39 4.59 -7.68
N THR A 51 5.26 5.03 -6.76
CA THR A 51 5.51 4.38 -5.48
C THR A 51 4.30 4.47 -4.57
N ALA A 52 3.48 5.52 -4.68
CA ALA A 52 2.27 5.64 -3.86
C ALA A 52 1.23 4.56 -4.18
N ILE A 53 1.06 4.17 -5.45
CA ILE A 53 0.00 3.25 -5.91
C ILE A 53 0.01 1.91 -5.15
N PRO A 54 1.11 1.14 -5.14
CA PRO A 54 1.12 -0.13 -4.42
C PRO A 54 0.93 0.08 -2.92
N PHE A 55 1.40 1.21 -2.35
CA PHE A 55 1.22 1.52 -0.94
C PHE A 55 -0.22 1.94 -0.57
N VAL A 56 -1.01 2.49 -1.50
CA VAL A 56 -2.46 2.67 -1.31
C VAL A 56 -3.13 1.32 -1.11
N ALA A 57 -2.86 0.35 -2.00
CA ALA A 57 -3.40 -1.00 -1.86
C ALA A 57 -2.89 -1.68 -0.58
N PHE A 58 -1.61 -1.55 -0.27
CA PHE A 58 -0.99 -2.13 0.91
C PHE A 58 -1.58 -1.57 2.23
N GLY A 59 -1.71 -0.25 2.34
CA GLY A 59 -2.29 0.41 3.50
C GLY A 59 -3.75 0.01 3.74
N PHE A 60 -4.55 -0.07 2.66
CA PHE A 60 -5.92 -0.57 2.74
C PHE A 60 -5.99 -2.01 3.25
N LEU A 61 -5.19 -2.92 2.66
CA LEU A 61 -5.17 -4.33 3.02
C LEU A 61 -4.66 -4.57 4.45
N LEU A 62 -3.72 -3.76 4.93
CA LEU A 62 -3.21 -3.83 6.30
C LEU A 62 -4.27 -3.48 7.34
N GLU A 63 -5.08 -2.47 7.06
CA GLU A 63 -6.21 -2.10 7.92
C GLU A 63 -7.27 -3.21 7.95
N GLU A 64 -7.70 -3.69 6.77
CA GLU A 64 -8.64 -4.83 6.67
C GLU A 64 -8.12 -6.07 7.42
N TYR A 65 -6.84 -6.41 7.26
CA TYR A 65 -6.23 -7.53 7.96
C TYR A 65 -6.24 -7.35 9.49
N SER A 66 -6.02 -6.12 9.95
CA SER A 66 -5.94 -5.78 11.38
C SER A 66 -7.30 -5.70 12.07
N ASP A 67 -8.35 -5.36 11.32
CA ASP A 67 -9.71 -5.18 11.81
C ASP A 67 -10.49 -6.51 11.87
N PHE A 68 -10.10 -7.51 11.08
CA PHE A 68 -10.74 -8.83 11.01
C PHE A 68 -10.92 -9.54 12.37
N ASN A 69 -10.11 -9.18 13.38
CA ASN A 69 -10.13 -9.81 14.71
C ASN A 69 -10.90 -9.02 15.78
N THR A 70 -11.48 -7.85 15.50
CA THR A 70 -11.94 -6.94 16.56
C THR A 70 -13.15 -6.11 16.23
N ARG A 71 -14.32 -6.71 16.40
CA ARG A 71 -15.62 -6.05 16.23
C ARG A 71 -16.04 -5.11 17.37
N ASN A 72 -15.22 -4.96 18.43
CA ASN A 72 -15.59 -4.18 19.62
C ASN A 72 -14.39 -3.41 20.22
N ARG A 73 -13.67 -2.66 19.38
CA ARG A 73 -12.49 -1.87 19.81
C ARG A 73 -12.88 -0.45 20.20
N SER A 74 -12.27 0.03 21.28
CA SER A 74 -12.24 1.47 21.60
C SER A 74 -11.49 2.25 20.52
N ILE A 75 -11.89 3.50 20.30
CA ILE A 75 -11.26 4.46 19.36
C ILE A 75 -9.74 4.52 19.57
N LYS A 76 -9.27 4.49 20.83
CA LYS A 76 -7.84 4.51 21.15
C LYS A 76 -7.09 3.32 20.54
N ASN A 77 -7.68 2.13 20.60
CA ASN A 77 -7.05 0.94 20.03
C ASN A 77 -6.98 1.04 18.51
N THR A 78 -8.04 1.54 17.86
CA THR A 78 -8.05 1.77 16.40
C THR A 78 -6.92 2.69 15.96
N ILE A 79 -6.71 3.82 16.65
CA ILE A 79 -5.63 4.76 16.34
C ILE A 79 -4.25 4.09 16.51
N ILE A 80 -4.04 3.33 17.60
CA ILE A 80 -2.76 2.63 17.84
C ILE A 80 -2.47 1.63 16.72
N ILE A 81 -3.47 0.92 16.25
CA ILE A 81 -3.31 -0.06 15.16
C ILE A 81 -3.00 0.63 13.84
N TYR A 82 -3.72 1.71 13.54
CA TYR A 82 -3.45 2.52 12.37
C TYR A 82 -2.01 3.04 12.36
N LEU A 83 -1.54 3.59 13.48
CA LEU A 83 -0.15 4.04 13.62
C LEU A 83 0.87 2.90 13.48
N ARG A 84 0.57 1.71 14.02
CA ARG A 84 1.41 0.52 13.85
C ARG A 84 1.46 0.09 12.38
N ASN A 85 0.32 0.06 11.69
CA ASN A 85 0.25 -0.32 10.29
C ASN A 85 0.99 0.70 9.41
N LEU A 86 0.87 1.99 9.71
CA LEU A 86 1.65 3.04 9.06
C LEU A 86 3.16 2.86 9.26
N ALA A 87 3.59 2.51 10.48
CA ALA A 87 5.00 2.21 10.77
C ALA A 87 5.51 0.98 10.00
N ILE A 88 4.67 -0.05 9.85
CA ILE A 88 5.00 -1.23 9.02
C ILE A 88 5.16 -0.80 7.56
N SER A 89 4.23 -0.03 7.01
CA SER A 89 4.34 0.49 5.65
C SER A 89 5.60 1.31 5.45
N ALA A 90 5.87 2.27 6.33
CA ALA A 90 7.08 3.10 6.28
C ALA A 90 8.36 2.25 6.30
N THR A 91 8.41 1.21 7.14
CA THR A 91 9.53 0.27 7.18
C THR A 91 9.73 -0.44 5.84
N ILE A 92 8.65 -0.91 5.20
CA ILE A 92 8.71 -1.59 3.91
C ILE A 92 9.17 -0.64 2.81
N VAL A 93 8.66 0.60 2.76
CA VAL A 93 9.12 1.59 1.77
C VAL A 93 10.61 1.87 1.96
N CYS A 94 11.07 2.09 3.20
CA CYS A 94 12.48 2.32 3.50
C CYS A 94 13.37 1.14 3.10
N ILE A 95 12.89 -0.11 3.24
CA ILE A 95 13.63 -1.29 2.77
C ILE A 95 13.65 -1.34 1.23
N ALA A 96 12.53 -1.03 0.57
CA ALA A 96 12.44 -1.01 -0.88
C ALA A 96 13.43 0.01 -1.48
N GLU A 97 13.42 1.24 -0.97
CA GLU A 97 14.35 2.30 -1.37
C GLU A 97 15.78 2.00 -0.92
N GLY A 98 15.98 1.51 0.31
CA GLY A 98 17.28 1.12 0.81
C GLY A 98 17.95 0.00 -0.02
N GLY A 99 17.16 -0.93 -0.56
CA GLY A 99 17.66 -1.94 -1.48
C GLY A 99 18.20 -1.37 -2.79
N GLN A 100 17.76 -0.17 -3.21
CA GLN A 100 18.29 0.48 -4.41
C GLN A 100 19.76 0.87 -4.26
N PHE A 101 20.29 1.05 -3.04
CA PHE A 101 21.73 1.28 -2.82
C PHE A 101 22.62 0.14 -3.34
N LEU A 102 22.09 -1.08 -3.45
CA LEU A 102 22.82 -2.24 -3.94
C LEU A 102 22.83 -2.33 -5.48
N ILE A 103 22.05 -1.49 -6.16
CA ILE A 103 21.86 -1.54 -7.62
C ILE A 103 22.72 -0.48 -8.28
N LYS A 104 23.66 -0.94 -9.10
CA LYS A 104 24.52 -0.06 -9.89
C LYS A 104 23.66 0.75 -10.88
N ASN A 105 23.76 2.08 -10.81
CA ASN A 105 22.98 3.08 -11.58
C ASN A 105 21.59 3.46 -11.03
N ARG A 106 21.27 3.13 -9.78
CA ARG A 106 20.11 3.71 -9.08
C ARG A 106 20.56 4.54 -7.89
N ASN A 107 19.89 5.67 -7.69
CA ASN A 107 20.04 6.48 -6.49
C ASN A 107 18.70 6.45 -5.75
N PRO A 108 18.69 6.13 -4.45
CA PRO A 108 17.47 6.16 -3.67
C PRO A 108 16.91 7.58 -3.61
N ASP A 109 15.59 7.71 -3.74
CA ASP A 109 14.91 9.00 -3.67
C ASP A 109 14.07 9.08 -2.38
N LEU A 110 14.34 10.09 -1.57
CA LEU A 110 13.53 10.38 -0.38
C LEU A 110 12.08 10.69 -0.74
N MET A 111 11.84 11.19 -1.95
CA MET A 111 10.50 11.47 -2.44
C MET A 111 9.70 10.17 -2.69
N ASP A 112 10.35 9.07 -3.08
CA ASP A 112 9.70 7.76 -3.17
C ASP A 112 9.26 7.26 -1.79
N VAL A 113 10.08 7.49 -0.76
CA VAL A 113 9.70 7.20 0.64
C VAL A 113 8.47 8.01 1.06
N PHE A 114 8.48 9.31 0.77
CA PHE A 114 7.39 10.21 1.09
C PHE A 114 6.08 9.79 0.41
N PHE A 115 6.11 9.51 -0.90
CA PHE A 115 4.92 9.06 -1.64
C PHE A 115 4.45 7.67 -1.22
N GLY A 116 5.35 6.76 -0.86
CA GLY A 116 4.98 5.47 -0.29
C GLY A 116 4.21 5.62 1.03
N ILE A 117 4.68 6.49 1.94
CA ILE A 117 3.98 6.77 3.21
C ILE A 117 2.62 7.44 2.94
N LEU A 118 2.58 8.46 2.07
CA LEU A 118 1.32 9.11 1.69
C LEU A 118 0.33 8.13 1.07
N GLY A 119 0.79 7.23 0.21
CA GLY A 119 -0.03 6.17 -0.36
C GLY A 119 -0.66 5.31 0.72
N SER A 120 0.13 4.86 1.71
CA SER A 120 -0.39 4.08 2.83
C SER A 120 -1.41 4.84 3.68
N ILE A 121 -1.22 6.14 3.89
CA ILE A 121 -2.20 6.99 4.61
C ILE A 121 -3.51 7.04 3.83
N VAL A 122 -3.46 7.31 2.53
CA VAL A 122 -4.65 7.37 1.67
C VAL A 122 -5.37 6.02 1.65
N GLY A 123 -4.64 4.92 1.54
CA GLY A 123 -5.20 3.56 1.57
C GLY A 123 -5.94 3.25 2.88
N GLY A 124 -5.32 3.52 4.02
CA GLY A 124 -5.92 3.28 5.33
C GLY A 124 -7.13 4.19 5.61
N LEU A 125 -7.07 5.47 5.22
CA LEU A 125 -8.22 6.36 5.29
C LEU A 125 -9.38 5.87 4.39
N GLY A 126 -9.06 5.41 3.17
CA GLY A 126 -10.03 4.82 2.25
C GLY A 126 -10.78 3.64 2.84
N TYR A 127 -10.08 2.77 3.58
CA TYR A 127 -10.69 1.66 4.33
C TYR A 127 -11.72 2.15 5.34
N HIS A 128 -11.34 3.09 6.20
CA HIS A 128 -12.25 3.64 7.21
C HIS A 128 -13.46 4.34 6.58
N LEU A 129 -13.28 5.09 5.50
CA LEU A 129 -14.38 5.72 4.77
C LEU A 129 -15.38 4.70 4.23
N ILE A 130 -14.90 3.62 3.60
CA ILE A 130 -15.75 2.55 3.08
C ILE A 130 -16.54 1.89 4.22
N ASN A 131 -15.91 1.60 5.34
CA ASN A 131 -16.59 1.01 6.49
C ASN A 131 -17.67 1.92 7.09
N VAL A 132 -17.40 3.22 7.18
CA VAL A 132 -18.38 4.22 7.61
C VAL A 132 -19.58 4.23 6.66
N LEU A 133 -19.34 4.24 5.35
CA LEU A 133 -20.41 4.21 4.33
C LEU A 133 -21.25 2.93 4.41
N ILE A 134 -20.61 1.76 4.59
CA ILE A 134 -21.29 0.48 4.75
C ILE A 134 -22.18 0.50 6.00
N TYR A 135 -21.66 1.04 7.11
CA TYR A 135 -22.39 1.16 8.36
C TYR A 135 -23.64 2.06 8.21
N PHE A 136 -23.48 3.23 7.59
CA PHE A 136 -24.62 4.14 7.30
C PHE A 136 -25.67 3.47 6.42
N LYS A 137 -25.26 2.74 5.37
CA LYS A 137 -26.18 2.01 4.49
C LYS A 137 -26.96 0.94 5.26
N LYS A 138 -26.31 0.25 6.20
CA LYS A 138 -26.94 -0.78 7.04
C LYS A 138 -28.00 -0.19 7.98
N ILE A 139 -27.72 0.95 8.61
CA ILE A 139 -28.72 1.66 9.45
C ILE A 139 -29.92 2.08 8.63
N ARG A 140 -29.70 2.64 7.44
CA ARG A 140 -30.79 3.09 6.56
C ARG A 140 -31.71 1.96 6.13
N ASN A 141 -31.16 0.76 5.87
CA ASN A 141 -31.94 -0.40 5.43
C ASN A 141 -32.67 -1.12 6.59
N ALA A 142 -32.34 -0.80 7.85
CA ALA A 142 -32.97 -1.39 9.03
C ALA A 142 -34.16 -0.56 9.56
N LYS A 143 -34.41 0.60 8.97
CA LYS A 143 -35.62 1.41 9.14
C LYS A 143 -36.55 1.15 7.96
#